data_AF-A0A0L8V4W3-F1
#
_entry.id   AF-A0A0L8V4W3-F1
#
_cell.length_a   1.000
_cell.length_b   1.000
_cell.length_c   1.000
_cell.angle_alpha   90.00
_cell.angle_beta   90.00
_cell.angle_gamma   90.00
#
_symmetry.space_group_name_H-M   'P 1'
#
loop_
_entity.id
_entity.type
_entity.pdbx_description
1 polymer ?
#
loop_
_entity_poly.entity_id
_entity_poly.type
_entity_poly.pdbx_seq_one_letter_code
_entity_poly.pdbx_strand_id
1 'polypeptide(L)'
;MKLKQKEMKKIMVAVLALGLLSSGCKVFQKTSKNDEPATETMQDNTKVFSVPGTKSEVRENPTSDRMYEEVEKPVRVQAESFSFDQKEDQAKNENKSFFVIIGSFSSNANANRYKQELIPQGFSPIVLHSETGYYRVCVNSYTDEAAARARVHQIRNDFPQYADTWLLIKK
;
A
#
# COMPACT_ATOMS: atom_id res chain seq x y z
N MET A 1 -55.93 18.04 3.94
CA MET A 1 -54.96 17.01 4.39
C MET A 1 -55.16 15.77 3.51
N LYS A 2 -54.38 15.61 2.42
CA LYS A 2 -54.57 14.56 1.41
C LYS A 2 -53.48 13.47 1.51
N LEU A 3 -53.98 12.25 1.71
CA LEU A 3 -53.54 10.93 1.24
C LEU A 3 -52.08 10.46 1.43
N LYS A 4 -51.90 9.68 2.50
CA LYS A 4 -51.43 8.28 2.54
C LYS A 4 -50.62 7.75 1.34
N GLN A 5 -49.36 7.40 1.62
CA GLN A 5 -48.52 6.50 0.82
C GLN A 5 -49.10 5.09 0.74
N LYS A 6 -48.95 4.43 -0.42
CA LYS A 6 -48.83 2.97 -0.56
C LYS A 6 -48.20 2.59 -1.91
N GLU A 7 -46.97 2.07 -1.83
CA GLU A 7 -46.33 0.97 -2.59
C GLU A 7 -46.39 0.91 -4.14
N MET A 8 -45.23 0.68 -4.77
CA MET A 8 -45.00 -0.55 -5.56
C MET A 8 -43.51 -0.73 -5.94
N LYS A 9 -42.87 -1.73 -5.32
CA LYS A 9 -41.69 -2.43 -5.84
C LYS A 9 -42.07 -3.12 -7.15
N LYS A 10 -41.41 -2.78 -8.26
CA LYS A 10 -41.47 -3.58 -9.49
C LYS A 10 -40.11 -4.21 -9.74
N ILE A 11 -40.07 -5.50 -9.44
CA ILE A 11 -39.03 -6.45 -9.79
C ILE A 11 -39.13 -6.68 -11.30
N MET A 12 -38.07 -6.41 -12.05
CA MET A 12 -37.83 -7.06 -13.34
C MET A 12 -36.49 -7.76 -13.31
N VAL A 13 -36.57 -9.07 -13.10
CA VAL A 13 -35.52 -10.05 -13.35
C VAL A 13 -35.50 -10.31 -14.84
N ALA A 14 -34.35 -10.11 -15.49
CA ALA A 14 -34.09 -10.65 -16.82
C ALA A 14 -32.80 -11.48 -16.74
N VAL A 15 -32.99 -12.78 -16.54
CA VAL A 15 -31.96 -13.81 -16.68
C VAL A 15 -31.92 -14.20 -18.15
N LEU A 16 -30.78 -14.03 -18.81
CA LEU A 16 -30.50 -14.63 -20.11
C LEU A 16 -29.15 -15.32 -20.02
N ALA A 17 -29.21 -16.63 -20.24
CA ALA A 17 -28.15 -17.59 -19.99
C ALA A 17 -27.44 -18.00 -21.28
N LEU A 18 -26.20 -18.45 -21.09
CA LEU A 18 -25.40 -19.39 -21.90
C LEU A 18 -24.67 -18.92 -23.17
N GLY A 19 -23.38 -19.30 -23.21
CA GLY A 19 -22.48 -19.36 -24.37
C GLY A 19 -21.01 -19.36 -23.91
N LEU A 20 -20.51 -20.45 -23.32
CA LEU A 20 -19.72 -21.54 -23.95
C LEU A 20 -18.31 -21.15 -24.45
N LEU A 21 -17.32 -21.60 -23.66
CA LEU A 21 -16.09 -22.33 -24.00
C LEU A 21 -14.96 -21.71 -24.87
N SER A 22 -13.77 -21.80 -24.25
CA SER A 22 -12.45 -22.13 -24.83
C SER A 22 -11.69 -21.13 -25.70
N SER A 23 -10.52 -20.71 -25.22
CA SER A 23 -9.23 -21.23 -25.71
C SER A 23 -8.06 -20.69 -24.88
N GLY A 24 -7.26 -21.60 -24.33
CA GLY A 24 -6.05 -21.30 -23.59
C GLY A 24 -4.81 -21.18 -24.48
N CYS A 25 -3.70 -20.93 -23.76
CA CYS A 25 -2.28 -21.08 -24.12
C CYS A 25 -1.61 -20.00 -24.99
N LYS A 26 -0.69 -19.25 -24.36
CA LYS A 26 0.73 -19.32 -24.74
C LYS A 26 1.66 -19.03 -23.55
N VAL A 27 2.17 -20.12 -22.98
CA VAL A 27 3.46 -20.21 -22.31
C VAL A 27 4.54 -20.11 -23.39
N PHE A 28 5.53 -19.23 -23.19
CA PHE A 28 6.88 -19.52 -23.67
C PHE A 28 7.92 -18.91 -22.72
N GLN A 29 8.72 -19.82 -22.16
CA GLN A 29 9.89 -19.58 -21.33
C GLN A 29 11.07 -19.07 -22.18
N LYS A 30 12.06 -18.47 -21.49
CA LYS A 30 13.54 -18.69 -21.57
C LYS A 30 14.26 -17.37 -21.29
N THR A 31 14.88 -17.14 -20.14
CA THR A 31 16.23 -17.57 -19.70
C THR A 31 17.38 -17.28 -20.68
N SER A 32 18.27 -16.37 -20.26
CA SER A 32 19.75 -16.38 -20.39
C SER A 32 20.21 -15.44 -19.26
N LYS A 33 21.04 -15.77 -18.25
CA LYS A 33 22.26 -16.58 -18.15
C LYS A 33 23.27 -16.31 -19.26
N ASN A 34 24.25 -15.49 -18.91
CA ASN A 34 25.67 -15.51 -19.27
C ASN A 34 26.34 -14.79 -18.08
N ASP A 35 27.03 -15.44 -17.15
CA ASP A 35 28.35 -16.08 -17.24
C ASP A 35 29.42 -15.15 -17.86
N GLU A 36 30.14 -14.49 -16.94
CA GLU A 36 31.62 -14.32 -16.79
C GLU A 36 32.52 -14.13 -18.03
N PRO A 37 33.62 -13.35 -17.95
CA PRO A 37 34.86 -13.90 -17.37
C PRO A 37 35.79 -12.93 -16.59
N ALA A 38 36.36 -13.50 -15.52
CA ALA A 38 37.79 -13.54 -15.12
C ALA A 38 38.63 -12.24 -15.12
N THR A 39 39.24 -11.91 -13.97
CA THR A 39 40.66 -12.26 -13.72
C THR A 39 41.09 -12.02 -12.27
N GLU A 40 41.67 -13.07 -11.71
CA GLU A 40 42.81 -13.16 -10.76
C GLU A 40 43.28 -11.92 -9.99
N THR A 41 43.40 -12.08 -8.67
CA THR A 41 44.72 -12.10 -8.01
C THR A 41 44.62 -12.81 -6.66
N MET A 42 45.46 -13.82 -6.48
CA MET A 42 45.70 -14.49 -5.21
C MET A 42 46.62 -13.62 -4.35
N GLN A 43 46.37 -13.55 -3.04
CA GLN A 43 47.47 -13.37 -2.10
C GLN A 43 47.19 -14.07 -0.76
N ASP A 44 48.02 -15.08 -0.55
CA ASP A 44 48.32 -15.85 0.65
C ASP A 44 48.82 -14.96 1.80
N ASN A 45 48.31 -15.19 3.02
CA ASN A 45 49.18 -15.31 4.18
C ASN A 45 48.48 -16.09 5.30
N THR A 46 48.95 -17.31 5.47
CA THR A 46 48.63 -18.22 6.57
C THR A 46 49.39 -17.80 7.83
N LYS A 47 48.69 -17.45 8.92
CA LYS A 47 49.32 -17.46 10.26
C LYS A 47 48.43 -18.11 11.32
N VAL A 48 48.82 -19.33 11.65
CA VAL A 48 48.36 -20.16 12.75
C VAL A 48 48.80 -19.52 14.08
N PHE A 49 47.87 -19.35 15.00
CA PHE A 49 48.21 -19.21 16.42
C PHE A 49 47.20 -20.02 17.24
N SER A 50 47.67 -21.13 17.79
CA SER A 50 46.95 -22.01 18.70
C SER A 50 47.49 -21.83 20.11
N VAL A 51 46.62 -21.57 21.09
CA VAL A 51 46.84 -21.88 22.52
C VAL A 51 45.48 -22.00 23.23
N PRO A 52 45.36 -22.66 24.41
CA PRO A 52 44.49 -23.80 24.61
C PRO A 52 43.32 -23.50 25.56
N GLY A 53 42.37 -24.45 25.62
CA GLY A 53 41.06 -24.30 26.23
C GLY A 53 41.01 -24.05 27.74
N THR A 54 39.87 -23.52 28.17
CA THR A 54 39.38 -23.62 29.55
C THR A 54 37.85 -23.57 29.54
N LYS A 55 37.28 -24.72 29.96
CA LYS A 55 36.09 -24.92 30.80
C LYS A 55 34.76 -24.29 30.37
N SER A 56 33.86 -25.17 29.96
CA SER A 56 32.40 -24.96 29.92
C SER A 56 31.91 -24.43 31.26
N GLU A 57 31.30 -23.25 31.23
CA GLU A 57 30.37 -22.78 32.24
C GLU A 57 29.04 -22.53 31.52
N VAL A 58 28.08 -23.41 31.78
CA VAL A 58 26.69 -23.30 31.32
C VAL A 58 26.09 -22.09 32.03
N ARG A 59 26.12 -20.94 31.37
CA ARG A 59 25.33 -19.78 31.78
C ARG A 59 23.91 -20.02 31.31
N GLU A 60 23.01 -20.24 32.26
CA GLU A 60 21.58 -20.23 32.03
C GLU A 60 21.21 -18.91 31.34
N ASN A 61 20.77 -19.03 30.09
CA ASN A 61 20.30 -17.89 29.31
C ASN A 61 18.91 -17.55 29.86
N PRO A 62 18.68 -16.37 30.48
CA PRO A 62 17.32 -15.94 30.70
C PRO A 62 16.71 -15.76 29.31
N THR A 63 15.71 -16.57 28.97
CA THR A 63 14.82 -16.34 27.84
C THR A 63 14.19 -14.98 28.06
N SER A 64 14.86 -13.95 27.54
CA SER A 64 14.32 -12.62 27.45
C SER A 64 13.28 -12.70 26.34
N ASP A 65 12.01 -12.74 26.74
CA ASP A 65 10.87 -12.31 25.94
C ASP A 65 11.06 -10.83 25.54
N ARG A 66 12.11 -10.55 24.75
CA ARG A 66 12.21 -9.33 23.98
C ARG A 66 11.25 -9.49 22.82
N MET A 67 9.99 -9.23 23.16
CA MET A 67 8.98 -8.71 22.25
C MET A 67 9.70 -7.83 21.23
N TYR A 68 9.79 -8.31 20.00
CA TYR A 68 10.43 -7.60 18.90
C TYR A 68 9.57 -6.36 18.66
N GLU A 69 9.97 -5.23 19.21
CA GLU A 69 9.37 -3.95 18.89
C GLU A 69 9.70 -3.71 17.41
N GLU A 70 8.72 -3.96 16.53
CA GLU A 70 8.88 -3.71 15.11
C GLU A 70 9.05 -2.19 14.95
N VAL A 71 10.29 -1.78 14.65
CA VAL A 71 10.64 -0.37 14.49
C VAL A 71 9.85 0.17 13.30
N GLU A 72 8.80 0.94 13.59
CA GLU A 72 7.94 1.51 12.57
C GLU A 72 8.75 2.44 11.64
N LYS A 73 8.74 2.14 10.33
CA LYS A 73 9.44 2.96 9.34
C LYS A 73 8.87 4.38 9.33
N PRO A 74 9.70 5.43 9.21
CA PRO A 74 9.21 6.81 9.18
C PRO A 74 8.20 7.01 8.04
N VAL A 75 7.19 7.84 8.31
CA VAL A 75 6.19 8.22 7.31
C VAL A 75 6.80 9.26 6.39
N ARG A 76 6.79 8.99 5.07
CA ARG A 76 7.09 10.00 4.06
C ARG A 76 5.98 11.05 4.09
N VAL A 77 6.37 12.32 4.19
CA VAL A 77 5.46 13.46 4.22
C VAL A 77 5.76 14.38 3.04
N GLN A 78 4.72 14.90 2.39
CA GLN A 78 4.87 15.90 1.34
C GLN A 78 3.72 16.92 1.42
N ALA A 79 4.02 18.20 1.21
CA ALA A 79 3.00 19.24 1.11
C ALA A 79 2.72 19.59 -0.36
N GLU A 80 1.46 19.63 -0.76
CA GLU A 80 1.03 20.02 -2.12
C GLU A 80 -0.30 20.78 -2.07
N SER A 81 -0.53 21.67 -3.03
CA SER A 81 -1.87 22.13 -3.37
C SER A 81 -2.53 21.10 -4.29
N PHE A 82 -3.85 20.92 -4.19
CA PHE A 82 -4.59 20.00 -5.03
C PHE A 82 -6.06 20.41 -5.15
N SER A 83 -6.73 19.88 -6.18
CA SER A 83 -8.18 19.91 -6.29
C SER A 83 -8.78 18.51 -6.09
N PHE A 84 -10.07 18.45 -5.78
CA PHE A 84 -10.81 17.19 -5.70
C PHE A 84 -11.37 16.85 -7.08
N ASP A 85 -11.33 15.57 -7.45
CA ASP A 85 -11.90 15.10 -8.72
C ASP A 85 -13.45 15.17 -8.72
N GLN A 86 -14.07 15.04 -7.54
CA GLN A 86 -15.52 15.10 -7.34
C GLN A 86 -15.89 16.20 -6.33
N LYS A 87 -16.98 16.93 -6.58
CA LYS A 87 -17.43 18.04 -5.72
C LYS A 87 -17.93 17.55 -4.36
N GLU A 88 -18.54 16.37 -4.32
CA GLU A 88 -19.04 15.74 -3.11
C GLU A 88 -17.88 15.38 -2.16
N ASP A 89 -16.74 14.96 -2.73
CA ASP A 89 -15.52 14.66 -1.97
C ASP A 89 -14.91 15.95 -1.42
N GLN A 90 -14.94 17.05 -2.19
CA GLN A 90 -14.53 18.36 -1.70
C GLN A 90 -15.35 18.79 -0.49
N ALA A 91 -16.68 18.77 -0.59
CA ALA A 91 -17.56 19.22 0.49
C ALA A 91 -17.36 18.42 1.80
N LYS A 92 -17.01 17.13 1.71
CA LYS A 92 -16.75 16.27 2.87
C LYS A 92 -15.37 16.47 3.50
N ASN A 93 -14.40 16.97 2.73
CA ASN A 93 -12.99 16.96 3.10
C ASN A 93 -12.34 18.35 3.09
N GLU A 94 -13.09 19.42 2.81
CA GLU A 94 -12.55 20.77 2.69
C GLU A 94 -11.81 21.26 3.94
N ASN A 95 -12.28 20.84 5.12
CA ASN A 95 -11.73 21.17 6.42
C ASN A 95 -10.61 20.22 6.88
N LYS A 96 -10.18 19.27 6.05
CA LYS A 96 -9.10 18.33 6.36
C LYS A 96 -7.77 18.87 5.83
N SER A 97 -6.71 18.59 6.57
CA SER A 97 -5.35 19.07 6.26
C SER A 97 -4.39 17.94 5.92
N PHE A 98 -4.70 16.71 6.36
CA PHE A 98 -3.81 15.55 6.25
C PHE A 98 -4.51 14.43 5.49
N PHE A 99 -3.89 13.93 4.43
CA PHE A 99 -4.48 12.97 3.49
C PHE A 99 -3.58 11.75 3.35
N VAL A 100 -4.12 10.56 3.62
CA VAL A 100 -3.38 9.29 3.57
C VAL A 100 -3.41 8.75 2.15
N ILE A 101 -2.26 8.80 1.47
CA ILE A 101 -2.12 8.46 0.07
C ILE A 101 -1.57 7.05 -0.08
N ILE A 102 -2.29 6.21 -0.81
CA ILE A 102 -1.93 4.81 -1.09
C ILE A 102 -1.47 4.59 -2.54
N GLY A 103 -1.67 5.59 -3.41
CA GLY A 103 -1.27 5.50 -4.81
C GLY A 103 -1.14 6.87 -5.47
N SER A 104 -0.33 6.95 -6.52
CA SER A 104 -0.08 8.17 -7.28
C SER A 104 0.13 7.85 -8.74
N PHE A 105 -0.71 8.41 -9.62
CA PHE A 105 -0.77 8.03 -11.02
C PHE A 105 -0.70 9.27 -11.91
N SER A 106 0.00 9.17 -13.04
CA SER A 106 -0.01 10.22 -14.08
C SER A 106 -1.30 10.25 -14.90
N SER A 107 -2.12 9.19 -14.83
CA SER A 107 -3.39 9.06 -15.55
C SER A 107 -4.57 9.00 -14.59
N ASN A 108 -5.54 9.88 -14.80
CA ASN A 108 -6.81 9.89 -14.04
C ASN A 108 -7.54 8.55 -14.17
N ALA A 109 -7.57 7.94 -15.36
CA ALA A 109 -8.23 6.67 -15.60
C ALA A 109 -7.59 5.54 -14.78
N ASN A 110 -6.26 5.52 -14.65
CA ASN A 110 -5.56 4.54 -13.82
C ASN A 110 -5.84 4.76 -12.32
N ALA A 111 -5.83 6.02 -11.87
CA ALA A 111 -6.21 6.35 -10.49
C ALA A 111 -7.64 5.90 -10.16
N ASN A 112 -8.58 6.14 -11.09
CA ASN A 112 -9.97 5.75 -10.93
C ASN A 112 -10.16 4.22 -10.98
N ARG A 113 -9.41 3.49 -11.82
CA ARG A 113 -9.41 2.02 -11.78
C ARG A 113 -8.90 1.51 -10.43
N TYR A 114 -7.78 2.03 -9.95
CA TYR A 114 -7.20 1.64 -8.67
C TYR A 114 -8.14 1.98 -7.49
N LYS A 115 -8.83 3.12 -7.55
CA LYS A 115 -9.93 3.46 -6.63
C LYS A 115 -10.98 2.35 -6.56
N GLN A 116 -11.41 1.79 -7.70
CA GLN A 116 -12.39 0.68 -7.71
C GLN A 116 -11.83 -0.61 -7.12
N GLU A 117 -10.53 -0.89 -7.29
CA GLU A 117 -9.87 -2.08 -6.72
C GLU A 117 -9.77 -2.03 -5.18
N LEU A 118 -9.73 -0.82 -4.59
CA LEU A 118 -9.63 -0.62 -3.14
C LEU A 118 -10.99 -0.72 -2.42
N ILE A 119 -12.10 -0.41 -3.09
CA ILE A 119 -13.45 -0.50 -2.50
C ILE A 119 -13.79 -1.90 -1.94
N PRO A 120 -13.61 -3.02 -2.66
CA PRO A 120 -13.92 -4.35 -2.13
C PRO A 120 -13.01 -4.76 -0.96
N GLN A 121 -11.89 -4.05 -0.74
CA GLN A 121 -11.00 -4.25 0.40
C GLN A 121 -11.44 -3.44 1.64
N GLY A 122 -12.55 -2.71 1.55
CA GLY A 122 -13.12 -1.95 2.67
C GLY A 122 -12.65 -0.50 2.78
N PHE A 123 -11.86 -0.01 1.81
CA PHE A 123 -11.48 1.40 1.78
C PHE A 123 -12.59 2.28 1.20
N SER A 124 -12.56 3.57 1.55
CA SER A 124 -13.40 4.62 0.95
C SER A 124 -12.56 5.64 0.16
N PRO A 125 -11.95 5.22 -0.96
CA PRO A 125 -10.97 6.04 -1.67
C PRO A 125 -11.58 7.22 -2.43
N ILE A 126 -10.86 8.33 -2.45
CA ILE A 126 -11.11 9.53 -3.26
C ILE A 126 -9.88 9.85 -4.13
N VAL A 127 -10.08 10.60 -5.21
CA VAL A 127 -8.98 11.04 -6.09
C VAL A 127 -8.77 12.54 -5.93
N LEU A 128 -7.52 12.93 -5.70
CA LEU A 128 -7.06 14.32 -5.65
C LEU A 128 -6.18 14.58 -6.87
N HIS A 129 -6.31 15.75 -7.49
CA HIS A 129 -5.45 16.20 -8.58
C HIS A 129 -4.42 17.21 -8.05
N SER A 130 -3.18 16.77 -7.95
CA SER A 130 -2.06 17.54 -7.39
C SER A 130 -1.58 18.65 -8.33
N GLU A 131 -1.03 19.73 -7.76
CA GLU A 131 -0.29 20.77 -8.48
C GLU A 131 0.87 20.23 -9.33
N THR A 132 1.37 19.02 -9.00
CA THR A 132 2.42 18.32 -9.75
C THR A 132 1.92 17.58 -10.99
N GLY A 133 0.61 17.60 -11.27
CA GLY A 133 -0.03 16.89 -12.38
C GLY A 133 -0.31 15.41 -12.11
N TYR A 134 -0.06 14.92 -10.90
CA TYR A 134 -0.38 13.55 -10.50
C TYR A 134 -1.76 13.46 -9.85
N TYR A 135 -2.43 12.33 -10.11
CA TYR A 135 -3.67 11.93 -9.43
C TYR A 135 -3.32 11.08 -8.21
N ARG A 136 -3.56 11.63 -7.02
CA ARG A 136 -3.31 10.97 -5.73
C ARG A 136 -4.57 10.20 -5.32
N VAL A 137 -4.43 8.91 -5.02
CA VAL A 137 -5.52 8.10 -4.46
C VAL A 137 -5.41 8.14 -2.94
N CYS A 138 -6.39 8.78 -2.32
CA CYS A 138 -6.47 9.02 -0.87
C CYS A 138 -7.52 8.11 -0.25
N VAL A 139 -7.18 7.40 0.84
CA VAL A 139 -8.10 6.47 1.52
C VAL A 139 -8.68 6.99 2.82
N ASN A 140 -8.02 7.95 3.46
CA ASN A 140 -8.47 8.61 4.67
C ASN A 140 -7.95 10.04 4.74
N SER A 141 -8.69 10.92 5.40
CA SER A 141 -8.31 12.32 5.62
C SER A 141 -8.57 12.73 7.07
N TYR A 142 -7.75 13.62 7.60
CA TYR A 142 -7.73 13.99 9.01
C TYR A 142 -7.49 15.50 9.19
N THR A 143 -7.93 16.01 10.33
CA THR A 143 -7.58 17.34 10.85
C THR A 143 -6.33 17.30 11.74
N ASP A 144 -6.00 16.13 12.29
CA ASP A 144 -4.84 15.91 13.16
C ASP A 144 -3.79 15.05 12.43
N GLU A 145 -2.53 15.48 12.48
CA GLU A 145 -1.41 14.80 11.85
C GLU A 145 -1.10 13.48 12.54
N ALA A 146 -1.17 13.43 13.87
CA ALA A 146 -0.83 12.24 14.64
C ALA A 146 -1.76 11.07 14.29
N ALA A 147 -3.07 11.34 14.24
CA ALA A 147 -4.06 10.37 13.76
C ALA A 147 -3.80 9.92 12.31
N ALA A 148 -3.42 10.83 11.41
CA ALA A 148 -3.12 10.48 10.03
C ALA A 148 -1.88 9.59 9.90
N ARG A 149 -0.82 9.90 10.66
CA ARG A 149 0.40 9.09 10.71
C ARG A 149 0.13 7.69 11.29
N ALA A 150 -0.62 7.60 12.38
CA ALA A 150 -1.04 6.32 12.95
C ALA A 150 -1.80 5.48 11.92
N ARG A 151 -2.67 6.10 11.12
CA ARG A 151 -3.37 5.40 10.02
C ARG A 151 -2.41 4.91 8.93
N VAL A 152 -1.39 5.67 8.57
CA VAL A 152 -0.36 5.23 7.61
C VAL A 152 0.33 3.97 8.14
N HIS A 153 0.78 3.97 9.40
CA HIS A 153 1.43 2.81 10.01
C HIS A 153 0.49 1.60 10.05
N GLN A 154 -0.76 1.80 10.47
CA GLN A 154 -1.75 0.74 10.47
C GLN A 154 -1.95 0.13 9.07
N ILE A 155 -2.10 0.94 8.02
CA ILE A 155 -2.27 0.43 6.66
C ILE A 155 -1.04 -0.39 6.22
N ARG A 156 0.17 0.09 6.51
CA ARG A 156 1.41 -0.61 6.17
C ARG A 156 1.54 -1.96 6.88
N ASN A 157 1.03 -2.07 8.10
CA ASN A 157 1.07 -3.29 8.91
C ASN A 157 -0.04 -4.28 8.49
N ASP A 158 -1.28 -3.80 8.36
CA ASP A 158 -2.44 -4.62 8.02
C ASP A 158 -2.41 -5.09 6.55
N PHE A 159 -1.79 -4.30 5.67
CA PHE A 159 -1.73 -4.53 4.23
C PHE A 159 -0.30 -4.32 3.70
N PRO A 160 0.58 -5.34 3.79
CA PRO A 160 1.98 -5.21 3.37
C PRO A 160 2.18 -4.78 1.91
N GLN A 161 1.21 -5.03 1.03
CA GLN A 161 1.23 -4.56 -0.37
C GLN A 161 1.13 -3.03 -0.50
N TYR A 162 0.74 -2.33 0.56
CA TYR A 162 0.62 -0.86 0.64
C TYR A 162 1.70 -0.26 1.54
N ALA A 163 2.87 -0.90 1.63
CA ALA A 163 4.01 -0.44 2.41
C ALA A 163 4.52 0.96 2.02
N ASP A 164 4.20 1.42 0.81
CA ASP A 164 4.53 2.74 0.27
C ASP A 164 3.53 3.85 0.63
N THR A 165 2.45 3.52 1.36
CA THR A 165 1.46 4.50 1.85
C THR A 165 2.18 5.66 2.54
N TRP A 166 1.77 6.89 2.23
CA TRP A 166 2.45 8.10 2.70
C TRP A 166 1.45 9.22 3.02
N LEU A 167 1.94 10.31 3.62
CA LEU A 167 1.10 11.41 4.09
C LEU A 167 1.24 12.65 3.22
N LEU A 168 0.11 13.13 2.70
CA LEU A 168 0.01 14.40 1.99
C LEU A 168 -0.56 15.49 2.91
N ILE A 169 0.13 16.63 2.98
CA ILE A 169 -0.30 17.83 3.69
C ILE A 169 -0.88 18.80 2.67
N LYS A 170 -2.10 19.26 2.92
CA LYS A 170 -2.73 20.33 2.14
C LYS A 170 -2.01 21.66 2.42
N LYS A 171 -1.51 22.29 1.36
CA LYS A 171 -0.96 23.66 1.42
C LYS A 171 -2.04 24.72 1.58
#